data_AF-A0A3M5H041-F1
#
_entry.id   AF-A0A3M5H041-F1
#
_cell.length_a   1.000
_cell.length_b   1.000
_cell.length_c   1.000
_cell.angle_alpha   90.00
_cell.angle_beta   90.00
_cell.angle_gamma   90.00
#
_symmetry.space_group_name_H-M   'P 1'
#
loop_
_entity.id
_entity.type
_entity.pdbx_description
1 polymer ?
#
loop_
_entity_poly.entity_id
_entity_poly.type
_entity_poly.pdbx_seq_one_letter_code
_entity_poly.pdbx_strand_id
1 'polypeptide(L)'
;MWGITPFDQMACRITYNSLRYDGNPWTPATEAGSLIYPGNIGVFNWGSVAVDPDRQLLIAAPVRLAYIYNLIKRPDQDAQKRLFTQEGKPYWNENFNGDYAIRISRFASSLGIPCTAPPWGTLAGVDLATGKTEWTRRVGTTKNLKTSFMQERFPIGFPMGMVAHGGPLVTAGGLVFHGATADNFFRAYDVNNGDVLWEHELPAGGQATPSTYTGSDGKQYVIIAAGGHGSLGTTLGDSVIAFRLD
;
A
#
# COMPACT_ATOMS: atom_id res chain seq x y z
N MET A 1 -9.94 -5.50 -15.26
CA MET A 1 -9.22 -4.25 -15.58
C MET A 1 -10.10 -3.07 -15.23
N TRP A 2 -9.51 -1.96 -14.84
CA TRP A 2 -10.21 -0.81 -14.27
C TRP A 2 -9.79 0.49 -14.95
N GLY A 3 -10.70 1.45 -14.92
CA GLY A 3 -10.49 2.83 -15.30
C GLY A 3 -11.69 3.66 -14.86
N ILE A 4 -11.49 4.92 -14.53
CA ILE A 4 -12.56 5.80 -14.02
C ILE A 4 -13.57 6.19 -15.10
N THR A 5 -13.19 6.05 -16.38
CA THR A 5 -14.06 6.21 -17.55
C THR A 5 -13.81 5.08 -18.56
N PRO A 6 -14.69 4.90 -19.56
CA PRO A 6 -14.44 3.95 -20.66
C PRO A 6 -13.12 4.21 -21.40
N PHE A 7 -12.74 5.47 -21.60
CA PHE A 7 -11.48 5.84 -22.26
C PHE A 7 -10.26 5.52 -21.39
N ASP A 8 -10.36 5.75 -20.08
CA ASP A 8 -9.31 5.41 -19.12
C ASP A 8 -9.09 3.90 -19.05
N GLN A 9 -10.19 3.13 -19.01
CA GLN A 9 -10.15 1.67 -19.06
C GLN A 9 -9.56 1.17 -20.39
N MET A 10 -9.93 1.80 -21.51
CA MET A 10 -9.38 1.48 -22.83
C MET A 10 -7.87 1.73 -22.88
N ALA A 11 -7.40 2.87 -22.36
CA ALA A 11 -5.97 3.18 -22.27
C ALA A 11 -5.22 2.15 -21.43
N CYS A 12 -5.74 1.79 -20.26
CA CYS A 12 -5.21 0.69 -19.44
C CYS A 12 -5.14 -0.63 -20.22
N ARG A 13 -6.14 -0.92 -21.07
CA ARG A 13 -6.18 -2.15 -21.87
C ARG A 13 -5.18 -2.17 -23.00
N ILE A 14 -4.95 -1.03 -23.65
CA ILE A 14 -3.92 -0.88 -24.67
C ILE A 14 -2.54 -1.12 -24.03
N THR A 15 -2.25 -0.46 -22.90
CA THR A 15 -0.99 -0.65 -22.18
C THR A 15 -0.81 -2.10 -21.73
N TYR A 16 -1.84 -2.75 -21.20
CA TYR A 16 -1.77 -4.17 -20.84
C TYR A 16 -1.38 -5.05 -22.02
N ASN A 17 -2.02 -4.85 -23.19
CA ASN A 17 -1.75 -5.65 -24.38
C ASN A 17 -0.38 -5.37 -25.02
N SER A 18 0.26 -4.23 -24.72
CA SER A 18 1.62 -3.93 -25.19
C SER A 18 2.72 -4.55 -24.31
N LEU A 19 2.37 -5.07 -23.13
CA LEU A 19 3.34 -5.62 -22.18
C LEU A 19 3.38 -7.14 -22.27
N ARG A 20 4.56 -7.73 -22.03
CA ARG A 20 4.66 -9.17 -21.78
C ARG A 20 4.01 -9.48 -20.43
N TYR A 21 3.13 -10.49 -20.40
CA TYR A 21 2.64 -11.08 -19.17
C TYR A 21 2.40 -12.58 -19.34
N ASP A 22 3.16 -13.39 -18.61
CA ASP A 22 3.12 -14.84 -18.75
C ASP A 22 2.08 -15.46 -17.78
N GLY A 23 1.17 -14.65 -17.23
CA GLY A 23 0.14 -15.10 -16.28
C GLY A 23 0.66 -15.44 -14.89
N ASN A 24 1.91 -15.09 -14.57
CA ASN A 24 2.54 -15.45 -13.30
C ASN A 24 3.51 -14.36 -12.79
N PRO A 25 3.89 -14.39 -11.49
CA PRO A 25 4.75 -13.38 -10.88
C PRO A 25 6.20 -13.36 -11.39
N TRP A 26 6.63 -14.41 -12.10
CA TRP A 26 8.00 -14.56 -12.61
C TRP A 26 8.15 -14.19 -14.08
N THR A 27 7.17 -13.47 -14.64
CA THR A 27 7.26 -12.92 -16.00
C THR A 27 8.59 -12.16 -16.15
N PRO A 28 9.53 -12.62 -16.99
CA PRO A 28 10.82 -11.96 -17.14
C PRO A 28 10.65 -10.55 -17.71
N ALA A 29 11.34 -9.57 -17.12
CA ALA A 29 11.36 -8.21 -17.61
C ALA A 29 12.00 -8.14 -19.01
N THR A 30 11.48 -7.26 -19.86
CA THR A 30 11.99 -7.00 -21.22
C THR A 30 12.20 -5.51 -21.45
N GLU A 31 12.90 -5.15 -22.53
CA GLU A 31 13.04 -3.74 -22.93
C GLU A 31 11.69 -3.13 -23.35
N ALA A 32 10.84 -3.89 -24.03
CA ALA A 32 9.47 -3.49 -24.39
C ALA A 32 8.56 -3.31 -23.17
N GLY A 33 8.89 -3.97 -22.05
CA GLY A 33 8.16 -3.90 -20.80
C GLY A 33 7.41 -5.18 -20.47
N SER A 34 7.27 -5.42 -19.17
CA SER A 34 6.57 -6.60 -18.65
C SER A 34 5.68 -6.21 -17.49
N LEU A 35 4.52 -6.82 -17.42
CA LEU A 35 3.61 -6.68 -16.30
C LEU A 35 4.00 -7.68 -15.22
N ILE A 36 4.21 -7.19 -14.00
CA ILE A 36 4.49 -8.01 -12.82
C ILE A 36 3.33 -7.88 -11.85
N TYR A 37 2.77 -9.02 -11.44
CA TYR A 37 1.68 -9.08 -10.47
C TYR A 37 1.83 -10.33 -9.58
N PRO A 38 1.86 -10.18 -8.23
CA PRO A 38 1.96 -8.91 -7.50
C PRO A 38 3.30 -8.21 -7.80
N GLY A 39 3.31 -6.87 -7.82
CA GLY A 39 4.53 -6.10 -8.12
C GLY A 39 5.54 -6.03 -6.98
N ASN A 40 6.51 -5.11 -7.07
CA ASN A 40 7.64 -5.01 -6.11
C ASN A 40 7.23 -4.74 -4.66
N ILE A 41 6.04 -4.17 -4.41
CA ILE A 41 5.53 -3.98 -3.06
C ILE A 41 4.97 -5.28 -2.44
N GLY A 42 4.92 -6.38 -3.21
CA GLY A 42 4.40 -7.67 -2.77
C GLY A 42 2.90 -7.66 -2.45
N VAL A 43 2.43 -8.79 -1.93
CA VAL A 43 1.13 -8.86 -1.24
C VAL A 43 1.27 -8.44 0.21
N PHE A 44 2.37 -8.85 0.83
CA PHE A 44 2.77 -8.48 2.18
C PHE A 44 4.14 -7.80 2.11
N ASN A 45 4.36 -6.82 2.97
CA ASN A 45 5.60 -6.05 2.99
C ASN A 45 5.93 -5.68 4.46
N TRP A 46 6.71 -4.62 4.66
CA TRP A 46 7.18 -4.10 5.96
C TRP A 46 6.12 -3.97 7.07
N GLY A 47 4.83 -3.84 6.73
CA GLY A 47 3.74 -3.76 7.71
C GLY A 47 3.59 -5.02 8.59
N SER A 48 4.15 -6.16 8.18
CA SER A 48 4.01 -7.42 8.92
C SER A 48 2.52 -7.82 9.11
N VAL A 49 2.29 -8.75 10.04
CA VAL A 49 0.99 -9.25 10.48
C VAL A 49 0.87 -9.12 11.99
N ALA A 50 -0.35 -9.14 12.52
CA ALA A 50 -0.61 -9.29 13.94
C ALA A 50 -1.23 -10.66 14.21
N VAL A 51 -0.87 -11.29 15.33
CA VAL A 51 -1.37 -12.61 15.71
C VAL A 51 -2.04 -12.51 17.06
N ASP A 52 -3.29 -12.97 17.13
CA ASP A 52 -4.00 -13.25 18.37
C ASP A 52 -3.83 -14.76 18.68
N PRO A 53 -2.95 -15.12 19.65
CA PRO A 53 -2.68 -16.51 19.95
C PRO A 53 -3.85 -17.20 20.68
N ASP A 54 -4.70 -16.47 21.40
CA ASP A 54 -5.81 -17.06 22.14
C ASP A 54 -6.93 -17.46 21.18
N ARG A 55 -7.20 -16.62 20.17
CA ARG A 55 -8.18 -16.89 19.12
C ARG A 55 -7.62 -17.70 17.95
N GLN A 56 -6.31 -17.96 17.93
CA GLN A 56 -5.61 -18.55 16.78
C GLN A 56 -5.91 -17.82 15.48
N LEU A 57 -5.84 -16.48 15.51
CA LEU A 57 -6.19 -15.63 14.38
C LEU A 57 -5.00 -14.77 13.95
N LEU A 58 -4.72 -14.75 12.66
CA LEU A 58 -3.76 -13.86 12.04
C LEU A 58 -4.51 -12.73 11.32
N ILE A 59 -4.11 -11.50 11.62
CA ILE A 59 -4.60 -10.29 10.98
C ILE A 59 -3.52 -9.75 10.05
N ALA A 60 -3.87 -9.56 8.79
CA ALA A 60 -2.96 -9.03 7.79
C ALA A 60 -3.63 -8.02 6.87
N ALA A 61 -2.81 -7.16 6.26
CA ALA A 61 -3.27 -6.12 5.33
C ALA A 61 -2.75 -6.37 3.90
N PRO A 62 -3.24 -7.40 3.18
CA PRO A 62 -2.71 -7.73 1.86
C PRO A 62 -2.99 -6.64 0.82
N VAL A 63 -2.00 -6.41 -0.05
CA VAL A 63 -2.03 -5.44 -1.15
C VAL A 63 -2.02 -6.16 -2.49
N ARG A 64 -2.73 -5.64 -3.49
CA ARG A 64 -2.84 -6.21 -4.82
C ARG A 64 -2.70 -5.14 -5.89
N LEU A 65 -1.45 -4.91 -6.31
CA LEU A 65 -1.11 -3.98 -7.38
C LEU A 65 -0.17 -4.61 -8.40
N ALA A 66 -0.42 -4.29 -9.66
CA ALA A 66 0.47 -4.63 -10.75
C ALA A 66 1.44 -3.48 -11.03
N TYR A 67 2.63 -3.84 -11.48
CA TYR A 67 3.70 -2.91 -11.83
C TYR A 67 4.23 -3.24 -13.22
N ILE A 68 4.78 -2.23 -13.89
CA ILE A 68 5.45 -2.35 -15.18
C ILE A 68 6.95 -2.32 -14.91
N TYR A 69 7.65 -3.34 -15.40
CA TYR A 69 9.10 -3.45 -15.34
C TYR A 69 9.64 -3.30 -16.76
N ASN A 70 10.48 -2.28 -16.97
CA ASN A 70 11.17 -2.07 -18.24
C ASN A 70 12.68 -2.19 -18.01
N LEU A 71 13.32 -3.09 -18.74
CA LEU A 71 14.78 -3.09 -18.85
C LEU A 71 15.22 -1.92 -19.72
N ILE A 72 16.25 -1.21 -19.29
CA ILE A 72 16.87 -0.12 -20.03
C ILE A 72 18.33 -0.50 -20.22
N LYS A 73 18.71 -0.80 -21.46
CA LYS A 73 20.09 -1.16 -21.80
C LYS A 73 21.03 -0.02 -21.43
N ARG A 74 22.12 -0.35 -20.75
CA ARG A 74 23.17 0.58 -20.34
C ARG A 74 24.35 0.47 -21.31
N PRO A 75 24.68 1.52 -22.06
CA PRO A 75 25.92 1.57 -22.82
C PRO A 75 27.14 1.62 -21.88
N ASP A 76 28.25 0.98 -22.26
CA ASP A 76 29.48 0.92 -21.44
C ASP A 76 30.00 2.31 -21.05
N GLN A 77 29.93 3.27 -21.96
CA GLN A 77 30.30 4.68 -21.74
C GLN A 77 29.45 5.42 -20.69
N ASP A 78 28.32 4.82 -20.31
CA ASP A 78 27.35 5.34 -19.35
C ASP A 78 27.28 4.46 -18.09
N ALA A 79 28.29 3.62 -17.82
CA ALA A 79 28.35 2.69 -16.69
C ALA A 79 27.93 3.31 -15.34
N GLN A 80 28.33 4.57 -15.10
CA GLN A 80 28.09 5.31 -13.86
C GLN A 80 27.10 6.47 -14.02
N LYS A 81 26.49 6.65 -15.19
CA LYS A 81 25.56 7.75 -15.43
C LYS A 81 24.14 7.33 -15.05
N ARG A 82 23.36 8.26 -14.51
CA ARG A 82 21.93 8.05 -14.30
C ARG A 82 21.20 8.05 -15.64
N LEU A 83 20.38 7.05 -15.91
CA LEU A 83 19.62 6.91 -17.15
C LEU A 83 18.20 7.50 -17.03
N PHE A 84 17.59 7.45 -15.85
CA PHE A 84 16.21 7.92 -15.65
C PHE A 84 15.93 8.57 -14.29
N THR A 85 16.84 8.44 -13.32
CA THR A 85 16.73 9.16 -12.05
C THR A 85 17.36 10.54 -12.12
N GLN A 86 16.80 11.49 -11.37
CA GLN A 86 17.29 12.86 -11.32
C GLN A 86 18.49 12.99 -10.36
N GLU A 87 19.40 13.91 -10.68
CA GLU A 87 20.50 14.28 -9.80
C GLU A 87 19.98 14.82 -8.46
N GLY A 88 20.70 14.53 -7.36
CA GLY A 88 20.27 14.90 -6.01
C GLY A 88 19.07 14.10 -5.46
N LYS A 89 18.46 13.20 -6.25
CA LYS A 89 17.45 12.24 -5.78
C LYS A 89 18.07 10.85 -5.59
N PRO A 90 17.47 9.96 -4.79
CA PRO A 90 17.94 8.59 -4.70
C PRO A 90 17.99 7.94 -6.09
N TYR A 91 19.05 7.19 -6.38
CA TYR A 91 19.31 6.60 -7.69
C TYR A 91 18.46 5.33 -7.95
N TRP A 92 17.91 4.70 -6.91
CA TRP A 92 17.04 3.52 -7.04
C TRP A 92 17.62 2.47 -8.01
N ASN A 93 16.78 1.91 -8.88
CA ASN A 93 17.06 0.76 -9.75
C ASN A 93 17.93 1.08 -10.98
N GLU A 94 18.87 2.01 -10.86
CA GLU A 94 19.81 2.38 -11.94
C GLU A 94 20.79 1.25 -12.25
N ASN A 95 21.19 0.44 -11.25
CA ASN A 95 22.15 -0.67 -11.43
C ASN A 95 23.43 -0.23 -12.16
N PHE A 96 24.19 0.70 -11.57
CA PHE A 96 25.46 1.14 -12.13
C PHE A 96 26.42 -0.03 -12.36
N ASN A 97 27.22 0.05 -13.42
CA ASN A 97 28.08 -1.02 -13.96
C ASN A 97 27.36 -2.29 -14.47
N GLY A 98 26.04 -2.38 -14.42
CA GLY A 98 25.29 -3.50 -15.01
C GLY A 98 24.93 -3.22 -16.47
N ASP A 99 24.72 -4.28 -17.25
CA ASP A 99 24.30 -4.17 -18.66
C ASP A 99 22.91 -3.52 -18.84
N TYR A 100 22.10 -3.55 -17.78
CA TYR A 100 20.74 -3.00 -17.76
C TYR A 100 20.43 -2.30 -16.44
N ALA A 101 19.79 -1.15 -16.55
CA ALA A 101 19.00 -0.57 -15.48
C ALA A 101 17.56 -1.12 -15.55
N ILE A 102 16.80 -1.03 -14.44
CA ILE A 102 15.39 -1.46 -14.43
C ILE A 102 14.48 -0.35 -13.96
N ARG A 103 13.62 0.15 -14.86
CA ARG A 103 12.61 1.15 -14.51
C ARG A 103 11.34 0.44 -14.08
N ILE A 104 10.97 0.65 -12.81
CA ILE A 104 9.74 0.13 -12.21
C ILE A 104 8.73 1.26 -12.09
N SER A 105 7.55 1.08 -12.64
CA SER A 105 6.43 2.03 -12.52
C SER A 105 5.13 1.31 -12.17
N ARG A 106 4.16 2.03 -11.61
CA ARG A 106 2.84 1.48 -11.32
C ARG A 106 2.11 1.18 -12.64
N PHE A 107 1.40 0.06 -12.72
CA PHE A 107 0.45 -0.17 -13.80
C PHE A 107 -0.79 0.68 -13.58
N ALA A 108 -0.70 1.93 -14.02
CA ALA A 108 -1.70 2.97 -13.82
C ALA A 108 -1.89 3.76 -15.11
N SER A 109 -3.06 4.41 -15.24
CA SER A 109 -3.32 5.30 -16.37
C SER A 109 -2.59 6.64 -16.21
N SER A 110 -2.68 7.52 -17.21
CA SER A 110 -2.16 8.89 -17.13
C SER A 110 -2.78 9.71 -16.00
N LEU A 111 -3.95 9.31 -15.49
CA LEU A 111 -4.60 9.89 -14.32
C LEU A 111 -3.97 9.44 -12.99
N GLY A 112 -2.96 8.56 -13.04
CA GLY A 112 -2.29 8.01 -11.87
C GLY A 112 -3.12 6.98 -11.11
N ILE A 113 -4.26 6.55 -11.65
CA ILE A 113 -5.17 5.56 -11.07
C ILE A 113 -4.71 4.16 -11.49
N PRO A 114 -4.61 3.19 -10.57
CA PRO A 114 -4.25 1.82 -10.94
C PRO A 114 -5.22 1.22 -11.96
N CYS A 115 -4.66 0.55 -12.98
CA CYS A 115 -5.41 -0.15 -14.01
C CYS A 115 -5.95 -1.51 -13.54
N THR A 116 -5.52 -1.98 -12.35
CA THR A 116 -6.09 -3.14 -11.67
C THR A 116 -7.39 -2.75 -10.94
N ALA A 117 -8.37 -3.65 -10.93
CA ALA A 117 -9.64 -3.37 -10.27
C ALA A 117 -9.48 -3.32 -8.74
N PRO A 118 -10.13 -2.37 -8.05
CA PRO A 118 -10.15 -2.33 -6.59
C PRO A 118 -10.86 -3.57 -6.00
N PRO A 119 -10.54 -3.98 -4.76
CA PRO A 119 -9.68 -3.28 -3.81
C PRO A 119 -8.19 -3.50 -4.07
N TRP A 120 -7.41 -2.44 -3.92
CA TRP A 120 -5.94 -2.46 -3.98
C TRP A 120 -5.31 -2.83 -2.64
N GLY A 121 -6.01 -2.59 -1.53
CA GLY A 121 -5.65 -3.10 -0.22
C GLY A 121 -6.88 -3.53 0.57
N THR A 122 -6.69 -4.54 1.39
CA THR A 122 -7.72 -5.13 2.26
C THR A 122 -7.13 -5.43 3.64
N LEU A 123 -7.98 -5.55 4.65
CA LEU A 123 -7.66 -6.21 5.93
C LEU A 123 -8.30 -7.59 5.90
N ALA A 124 -7.57 -8.60 6.36
CA ALA A 124 -8.04 -9.98 6.39
C ALA A 124 -7.77 -10.61 7.76
N GLY A 125 -8.73 -11.38 8.24
CA GLY A 125 -8.59 -12.30 9.36
C GLY A 125 -8.47 -13.72 8.84
N VAL A 126 -7.44 -14.43 9.29
CA VAL A 126 -7.11 -15.79 8.85
C VAL A 126 -7.04 -16.69 10.08
N ASP A 127 -7.83 -17.76 10.08
CA ASP A 127 -7.75 -18.81 11.08
C ASP A 127 -6.41 -19.55 10.91
N LEU A 128 -5.59 -19.56 11.96
CA LEU A 128 -4.25 -20.16 11.96
C LEU A 128 -4.28 -21.69 12.06
N ALA A 129 -5.35 -22.28 12.59
CA ALA A 129 -5.49 -23.72 12.70
C ALA A 129 -5.85 -24.34 11.33
N THR A 130 -6.66 -23.66 10.53
CA THR A 130 -7.14 -24.15 9.24
C THR A 130 -6.47 -23.50 8.03
N GLY A 131 -5.84 -22.33 8.22
CA GLY A 131 -5.28 -21.51 7.14
C GLY A 131 -6.33 -20.79 6.30
N LYS A 132 -7.61 -20.82 6.69
CA LYS A 132 -8.70 -20.20 5.92
C LYS A 132 -8.84 -18.72 6.25
N THR A 133 -9.17 -17.93 5.23
CA THR A 133 -9.55 -16.53 5.42
C THR A 133 -11.00 -16.48 5.89
N GLU A 134 -11.21 -16.14 7.16
CA GLU A 134 -12.54 -16.03 7.79
C GLU A 134 -13.28 -14.79 7.32
N TRP A 135 -12.56 -13.68 7.18
CA TRP A 135 -13.12 -12.44 6.68
C TRP A 135 -12.09 -11.61 5.92
N THR A 136 -12.60 -10.77 5.04
CA THR A 136 -11.82 -9.75 4.33
C THR A 136 -12.66 -8.49 4.18
N ARG A 137 -12.04 -7.33 4.39
CA ARG A 137 -12.66 -6.00 4.28
C ARG A 137 -11.79 -5.07 3.46
N ARG A 138 -12.41 -4.21 2.66
CA ARG A 138 -11.69 -3.11 1.99
C ARG A 138 -11.21 -2.13 3.06
N VAL A 139 -9.97 -1.67 2.96
CA VAL A 139 -9.45 -0.66 3.90
C VAL A 139 -9.20 0.66 3.20
N GLY A 140 -9.55 1.75 3.88
CA GLY A 140 -9.26 3.09 3.40
C GLY A 140 -10.18 3.56 2.27
N THR A 141 -10.14 4.86 2.07
CA THR A 141 -11.01 5.59 1.15
C THR A 141 -10.20 6.44 0.18
N THR A 142 -10.85 7.01 -0.82
CA THR A 142 -10.21 7.97 -1.73
C THR A 142 -9.94 9.34 -1.09
N LYS A 143 -10.40 9.60 0.15
CA LYS A 143 -10.16 10.88 0.82
C LYS A 143 -8.65 11.09 1.00
N ASN A 144 -8.20 12.34 0.94
CA ASN A 144 -6.80 12.74 1.10
C ASN A 144 -5.82 12.20 0.03
N LEU A 145 -6.31 11.48 -0.99
CA LEU A 145 -5.47 10.93 -2.04
C LEU A 145 -4.91 12.05 -2.93
N LYS A 146 -3.61 11.97 -3.27
CA LYS A 146 -3.02 12.79 -4.33
C LYS A 146 -3.36 12.18 -5.69
N THR A 147 -3.99 12.98 -6.54
CA THR A 147 -4.33 12.58 -7.92
C THR A 147 -3.56 13.45 -8.91
N SER A 148 -3.41 13.02 -10.17
CA SER A 148 -2.74 13.86 -11.16
C SER A 148 -3.65 14.93 -11.78
N PHE A 149 -4.97 14.78 -11.62
CA PHE A 149 -5.97 15.68 -12.21
C PHE A 149 -6.48 16.75 -11.23
N MET A 150 -6.16 16.63 -9.94
CA MET A 150 -6.41 17.67 -8.94
C MET A 150 -5.11 18.06 -8.24
N GLN A 151 -4.88 19.36 -8.09
CA GLN A 151 -3.76 19.88 -7.32
C GLN A 151 -3.94 19.62 -5.82
N GLU A 152 -5.15 19.83 -5.33
CA GLU A 152 -5.54 19.54 -3.95
C GLU A 152 -5.78 18.05 -3.73
N ARG A 153 -5.72 17.64 -2.46
CA ARG A 153 -6.08 16.28 -2.08
C ARG A 153 -7.56 16.01 -2.29
N PHE A 154 -7.89 14.79 -2.72
CA PHE A 154 -9.27 14.44 -3.04
C PHE A 154 -10.17 14.50 -1.79
N PRO A 155 -11.30 15.24 -1.80
CA PRO A 155 -12.05 15.54 -0.59
C PRO A 155 -13.06 14.46 -0.18
N ILE A 156 -13.47 13.58 -1.11
CA ILE A 156 -14.55 12.61 -0.89
C ILE A 156 -13.96 11.22 -0.64
N GLY A 157 -14.44 10.53 0.40
CA GLY A 157 -13.99 9.19 0.79
C GLY A 157 -14.85 8.07 0.21
N PHE A 158 -14.54 7.58 -0.99
CA PHE A 158 -15.13 6.34 -1.52
C PHE A 158 -14.36 5.12 -0.98
N PRO A 159 -15.02 4.09 -0.42
CA PRO A 159 -14.39 2.93 0.20
C PRO A 159 -13.86 1.94 -0.84
N MET A 160 -12.83 2.37 -1.57
CA MET A 160 -12.30 1.69 -2.75
C MET A 160 -11.21 0.66 -2.40
N GLY A 161 -10.79 0.54 -1.12
CA GLY A 161 -9.73 -0.39 -0.73
C GLY A 161 -8.36 0.13 -1.17
N MET A 162 -7.84 1.13 -0.46
CA MET A 162 -6.55 1.74 -0.72
C MET A 162 -5.40 0.83 -0.34
N VAL A 163 -4.25 1.04 -0.99
CA VAL A 163 -2.99 0.42 -0.58
C VAL A 163 -2.75 0.70 0.89
N ALA A 164 -2.62 -0.38 1.67
CA ALA A 164 -2.23 -0.33 3.06
C ALA A 164 -0.74 -0.63 3.16
N HIS A 165 0.01 0.28 3.76
CA HIS A 165 1.46 0.16 3.90
C HIS A 165 1.79 0.51 5.34
N GLY A 166 1.88 -0.51 6.20
CA GLY A 166 1.92 -0.38 7.66
C GLY A 166 1.24 -1.57 8.32
N GLY A 167 1.52 -1.79 9.61
CA GLY A 167 1.07 -2.99 10.30
C GLY A 167 -0.21 -2.83 11.11
N PRO A 168 -0.95 -3.92 11.34
CA PRO A 168 -2.01 -3.95 12.32
C PRO A 168 -1.45 -4.18 13.74
N LEU A 169 -2.21 -3.77 14.75
CA LEU A 169 -2.06 -4.16 16.15
C LEU A 169 -3.33 -4.88 16.56
N VAL A 170 -3.22 -6.09 17.13
CA VAL A 170 -4.37 -6.81 17.71
C VAL A 170 -4.28 -6.82 19.23
N THR A 171 -5.40 -6.72 19.93
CA THR A 171 -5.46 -6.76 21.39
C THR A 171 -6.41 -7.85 21.88
N ALA A 172 -6.18 -8.36 23.10
CA ALA A 172 -7.02 -9.39 23.72
C ALA A 172 -8.50 -8.97 23.88
N GLY A 173 -8.76 -7.66 23.92
CA GLY A 173 -10.10 -7.07 23.92
C GLY A 173 -10.90 -7.28 22.63
N GLY A 174 -10.32 -7.95 21.63
CA GLY A 174 -11.00 -8.26 20.37
C GLY A 174 -10.99 -7.10 19.37
N LEU A 175 -9.99 -6.22 19.46
CA LEU A 175 -9.83 -5.07 18.58
C LEU A 175 -8.57 -5.18 17.73
N VAL A 176 -8.69 -4.75 16.48
CA VAL A 176 -7.56 -4.52 15.58
C VAL A 176 -7.42 -3.02 15.36
N PHE A 177 -6.24 -2.46 15.55
CA PHE A 177 -5.91 -1.08 15.22
C PHE A 177 -5.03 -1.01 13.98
N HIS A 178 -5.37 -0.13 13.03
CA HIS A 178 -4.63 0.00 11.77
C HIS A 178 -4.85 1.37 11.12
N GLY A 179 -3.75 2.04 10.72
CA GLY A 179 -3.76 3.38 10.12
C GLY A 179 -3.14 3.48 8.73
N ALA A 180 -2.77 2.35 8.14
CA ALA A 180 -1.80 2.28 7.05
C ALA A 180 -2.27 2.80 5.68
N THR A 181 -3.52 3.26 5.58
CA THR A 181 -4.17 3.65 4.33
C THR A 181 -3.83 5.08 3.92
N ALA A 182 -4.02 5.39 2.64
CA ALA A 182 -3.66 6.69 2.07
C ALA A 182 -4.54 7.87 2.52
N ASP A 183 -5.63 7.59 3.26
CA ASP A 183 -6.63 8.57 3.68
C ASP A 183 -6.36 9.20 5.05
N ASN A 184 -5.22 8.89 5.67
CA ASN A 184 -4.79 9.36 7.00
C ASN A 184 -5.67 8.91 8.18
N PHE A 185 -6.62 8.00 7.97
CA PHE A 185 -7.45 7.53 9.08
C PHE A 185 -6.77 6.41 9.87
N PHE A 186 -6.75 6.56 11.19
CA PHE A 186 -6.49 5.50 12.14
C PHE A 186 -7.81 4.85 12.56
N ARG A 187 -7.91 3.52 12.45
CA ARG A 187 -9.17 2.79 12.64
C ARG A 187 -9.02 1.67 13.64
N ALA A 188 -10.08 1.42 14.40
CA ALA A 188 -10.27 0.22 15.21
C ALA A 188 -11.35 -0.66 14.54
N TYR A 189 -11.06 -1.94 14.41
CA TYR A 189 -11.93 -2.94 13.81
C TYR A 189 -12.26 -4.05 14.81
N ASP A 190 -13.45 -4.65 14.69
CA ASP A 190 -13.77 -5.90 15.39
C ASP A 190 -12.93 -7.04 14.81
N VAL A 191 -12.26 -7.80 15.68
CA VAL A 191 -11.35 -8.87 15.28
C VAL A 191 -12.06 -10.04 14.58
N ASN A 192 -13.34 -10.26 14.86
CA ASN A 192 -14.08 -11.44 14.41
C ASN A 192 -14.68 -11.28 13.01
N ASN A 193 -14.96 -10.04 12.59
CA ASN A 193 -15.62 -9.77 11.32
C ASN A 193 -14.95 -8.65 10.50
N GLY A 194 -14.03 -7.88 11.09
CA GLY A 194 -13.32 -6.79 10.44
C GLY A 194 -14.13 -5.50 10.27
N ASP A 195 -15.29 -5.38 10.92
CA ASP A 195 -16.13 -4.18 10.83
C ASP A 195 -15.48 -3.02 11.58
N VAL A 196 -15.59 -1.81 11.01
CA VAL A 196 -15.03 -0.60 11.62
C VAL A 196 -15.89 -0.21 12.82
N LEU A 197 -15.29 -0.15 13.99
CA LEU A 197 -15.95 0.25 15.24
C LEU A 197 -15.65 1.71 15.60
N TRP A 198 -14.49 2.21 15.18
CA TRP A 198 -14.05 3.57 15.45
C TRP A 198 -13.03 4.03 14.42
N GLU A 199 -13.01 5.32 14.13
CA GLU A 199 -11.98 5.94 13.31
C GLU A 199 -11.66 7.37 13.73
N HIS A 200 -10.44 7.79 13.44
CA HIS A 200 -9.95 9.15 13.67
C HIS A 200 -9.02 9.57 12.53
N GLU A 201 -9.21 10.78 12.01
CA GLU A 201 -8.34 11.35 10.99
C GLU A 201 -7.07 11.91 11.64
N LEU A 202 -5.92 11.34 11.28
CA LEU A 202 -4.61 11.80 11.75
C LEU A 202 -4.16 13.07 11.00
N PRO A 203 -3.29 13.89 11.61
CA PRO A 203 -2.73 15.07 10.94
C PRO A 203 -1.81 14.72 9.75
N ALA A 204 -1.29 13.50 9.72
CA ALA A 204 -0.41 12.97 8.68
C ALA A 204 -0.66 11.46 8.46
N GLY A 205 -0.02 10.86 7.46
CA GLY A 205 -0.24 9.46 7.15
C GLY A 205 0.22 8.51 8.26
N GLY A 206 -0.67 7.60 8.70
CA GLY A 206 -0.42 6.62 9.76
C GLY A 206 0.22 5.32 9.27
N GLN A 207 1.23 5.40 8.42
CA GLN A 207 1.85 4.21 7.82
C GLN A 207 2.72 3.39 8.80
N ALA A 208 2.87 3.80 10.06
CA ALA A 208 3.55 2.99 11.07
C ALA A 208 2.67 1.85 11.62
N THR A 209 3.29 0.82 12.19
CA THR A 209 2.58 -0.16 13.02
C THR A 209 2.23 0.48 14.37
N PRO A 210 0.95 0.48 14.80
CA PRO A 210 0.56 0.99 16.10
C PRO A 210 1.15 0.15 17.24
N SER A 211 1.23 0.74 18.44
CA SER A 211 1.62 0.04 19.66
C SER A 211 0.65 0.35 20.80
N THR A 212 0.67 -0.45 21.86
CA THR A 212 -0.14 -0.21 23.06
C THR A 212 0.67 -0.50 24.32
N TYR A 213 0.41 0.26 25.38
CA TYR A 213 1.05 0.09 26.69
C TYR A 213 0.14 0.58 27.81
N THR A 214 0.46 0.22 29.06
CA THR A 214 -0.19 0.76 30.25
C THR A 214 0.61 1.94 30.79
N GLY A 215 -0.03 3.10 30.92
CA GLY A 215 0.57 4.30 31.50
C GLY A 215 0.78 4.19 33.01
N SER A 216 1.52 5.16 33.56
CA SER A 216 1.74 5.27 35.01
C SER A 216 0.46 5.55 35.81
N ASP A 217 -0.59 6.02 35.14
CA ASP A 217 -1.95 6.19 35.65
C ASP A 217 -2.77 4.89 35.66
N GLY A 218 -2.19 3.77 35.23
CA GLY A 218 -2.86 2.48 35.12
C GLY A 218 -3.80 2.34 33.92
N LYS A 219 -3.86 3.33 33.03
CA LYS A 219 -4.72 3.30 31.84
C LYS A 219 -4.00 2.74 30.64
N GLN A 220 -4.72 2.04 29.76
CA GLN A 220 -4.17 1.56 28.49
C GLN A 220 -4.16 2.69 27.46
N TYR A 221 -3.04 2.86 26.77
CA TYR A 221 -2.85 3.78 25.66
C TYR A 221 -2.63 3.00 24.37
N VAL A 222 -3.18 3.48 23.27
CA VAL A 222 -2.85 3.04 21.91
C VAL A 222 -2.18 4.20 21.19
N ILE A 223 -1.01 3.95 20.60
CA ILE A 223 -0.17 4.98 19.99
C ILE A 223 0.15 4.68 18.54
N ILE A 224 0.29 5.73 17.74
CA ILE A 224 0.73 5.64 16.34
C ILE A 224 1.59 6.84 15.95
N ALA A 225 2.66 6.57 15.20
CA ALA A 225 3.42 7.62 14.54
C ALA A 225 2.74 8.02 13.22
N ALA A 226 2.33 9.27 13.12
CA ALA A 226 1.77 9.90 11.93
C ALA A 226 2.89 10.63 11.16
N GLY A 227 3.64 9.84 10.39
CA GLY A 227 4.83 10.27 9.64
C GLY A 227 4.57 10.64 8.17
N GLY A 228 3.54 10.03 7.59
CA GLY A 228 3.40 9.96 6.14
C GLY A 228 4.36 8.98 5.46
N HIS A 229 4.19 8.83 4.14
CA HIS A 229 4.97 7.93 3.32
C HIS A 229 5.18 8.51 1.92
N GLY A 230 6.44 8.85 1.59
CA GLY A 230 6.80 9.56 0.37
C GLY A 230 6.31 8.88 -0.92
N SER A 231 6.57 7.58 -1.07
CA SER A 231 6.19 6.84 -2.29
C SER A 231 4.68 6.65 -2.47
N LEU A 232 3.89 6.82 -1.41
CA LEU A 232 2.42 6.75 -1.46
C LEU A 232 1.78 8.13 -1.59
N GLY A 233 2.55 9.21 -1.41
CA GLY A 233 2.05 10.58 -1.51
C GLY A 233 1.11 10.98 -0.37
N THR A 234 1.15 10.29 0.77
CA THR A 234 0.33 10.64 1.94
C THR A 234 0.80 11.95 2.57
N THR A 235 0.03 12.50 3.51
CA THR A 235 0.44 13.74 4.19
C THR A 235 1.68 13.46 5.02
N LEU A 236 2.75 14.23 4.77
CA LEU A 236 3.96 14.19 5.58
C LEU A 236 3.72 14.98 6.86
N GLY A 237 4.26 14.49 7.97
CA GLY A 237 4.23 15.14 9.27
C GLY A 237 5.08 14.36 10.23
N ASP A 238 5.31 14.90 11.42
CA ASP A 238 6.27 14.34 12.38
C ASP A 238 5.62 14.22 13.77
N SER A 239 4.43 13.62 13.84
CA SER A 239 3.64 13.55 15.08
C SER A 239 3.52 12.13 15.61
N VAL A 240 3.46 11.99 16.94
CA VAL A 240 3.04 10.75 17.62
C VAL A 240 1.73 11.05 18.33
N ILE A 241 0.70 10.27 18.02
CA ILE A 241 -0.64 10.45 18.58
C ILE A 241 -0.94 9.29 19.53
N ALA A 242 -1.49 9.60 20.70
CA ALA A 242 -1.88 8.63 21.71
C ALA A 242 -3.38 8.74 22.02
N PHE A 243 -4.04 7.60 22.12
CA PHE A 243 -5.47 7.46 22.41
C PHE A 243 -5.66 6.66 23.70
N ARG A 244 -6.64 7.04 24.51
CA ARG A 244 -7.12 6.28 25.67
C ARG A 244 -8.61 6.51 25.88
N LEU A 245 -9.24 5.66 26.68
CA LEU A 245 -10.57 5.93 27.23
C LEU A 245 -10.47 6.91 28.40
N ASP A 246 -11.57 7.63 28.68
CA ASP A 246 -11.66 8.64 29.73
C ASP A 246 -11.46 8.10 31.14
#